data_AF-A0A0D7CHN4-F1
#
_entry.id   AF-A0A0D7CHN4-F1
#
_cell.length_a   1.000
_cell.length_b   1.000
_cell.length_c   1.000
_cell.angle_alpha   90.00
_cell.angle_beta   90.00
_cell.angle_gamma   90.00
#
_symmetry.space_group_name_H-M   'P 1'
#
loop_
_entity.id
_entity.type
_entity.pdbx_description
1 polymer ?
#
loop_
_entity_poly.entity_id
_entity_poly.type
_entity_poly.pdbx_seq_one_letter_code
_entity_poly.pdbx_strand_id
1 'polypeptide(L)'
;MDPTGNDCRTSPADDPLVSSVPLFDPEQLPLRNWCSGSREDAVTGLVAFPDFHSHIPRALAAALTGGGLVGLAIGDVDGLKDHVEKANATEPGCYGHLAGNKVMARLGAVTRTWFHQQPWQAGCAATFGGDEVIIAAALDDASAFHRAVAELRDQLAHELPVRVSLALTFASAEHLPVGRGPGGWKHVFTDRLLAAVDRCLFTHKAARRTGRGEGGIIAVTQPTPPGHTAPAGDQRVLLPLPTGTETLHVLARPVGAGARGMLLLPCTGPAGLRGKRLRVTFPDGTAHTAVVVSLRGQAAIPHETAEIEGSGIPLTLQPVRDRSARGIPHDLAAALVRAGLDWTVLPAHEQAQMLHLISESATGDIRTARITAVVDAVATRTRS
;
A
#
# COMPACT_ATOMS: atom_id res chain seq x y z
N MET A 1 -57.08 -52.68 -34.21
CA MET A 1 -56.23 -52.33 -33.05
C MET A 1 -54.92 -51.84 -33.61
N ASP A 2 -54.70 -50.54 -33.53
CA ASP A 2 -53.47 -49.88 -33.97
C ASP A 2 -52.98 -49.05 -32.77
N PRO A 3 -51.87 -49.42 -32.10
CA PRO A 3 -51.41 -48.78 -30.88
C PRO A 3 -50.19 -47.90 -31.16
N THR A 4 -50.34 -46.82 -31.94
CA THR A 4 -49.24 -45.87 -32.18
C THR A 4 -49.73 -44.42 -32.27
N GLY A 5 -50.55 -43.99 -31.31
CA GLY A 5 -50.89 -42.59 -31.11
C GLY A 5 -50.12 -42.00 -29.91
N ASN A 6 -48.80 -41.91 -29.99
CA ASN A 6 -48.01 -41.16 -29.00
C ASN A 6 -47.68 -39.79 -29.62
N ASP A 7 -48.66 -38.88 -29.57
CA ASP A 7 -48.49 -37.47 -29.88
C ASP A 7 -47.54 -36.84 -28.85
N CYS A 8 -46.24 -37.02 -29.07
CA CYS A 8 -45.22 -36.21 -28.42
C CYS A 8 -45.31 -34.82 -29.05
N ARG A 9 -46.24 -34.00 -28.56
CA ARG A 9 -46.24 -32.56 -28.82
C ARG A 9 -44.93 -32.00 -28.31
N THR A 10 -43.96 -31.84 -29.21
CA THR A 10 -42.80 -30.98 -29.02
C THR A 10 -43.32 -29.56 -28.84
N SER A 11 -43.54 -29.17 -27.58
CA SER A 11 -43.60 -27.76 -27.24
C SER A 11 -42.25 -27.16 -27.66
N PRO A 12 -42.23 -26.07 -28.44
CA PRO A 12 -40.98 -25.36 -28.65
C PRO A 12 -40.49 -24.92 -27.27
N ALA A 13 -39.27 -25.33 -26.91
CA ALA A 13 -38.58 -24.83 -25.74
C ALA A 13 -38.11 -23.38 -26.02
N ASP A 14 -39.07 -22.48 -26.25
CA ASP A 14 -38.84 -21.04 -26.21
C ASP A 14 -38.92 -20.60 -24.75
N ASP A 15 -37.96 -21.07 -23.96
CA ASP A 15 -37.48 -20.30 -22.83
C ASP A 15 -36.14 -19.73 -23.31
N PRO A 16 -36.10 -18.51 -23.86
CA PRO A 16 -34.84 -17.91 -24.24
C PRO A 16 -34.11 -17.72 -22.92
N LEU A 17 -33.20 -18.65 -22.59
CA LEU A 17 -32.34 -18.60 -21.42
C LEU A 17 -31.98 -17.14 -21.21
N VAL A 18 -32.62 -16.50 -20.22
CA VAL A 18 -32.33 -15.12 -19.86
C VAL A 18 -30.83 -15.10 -19.72
N SER A 19 -30.17 -14.40 -20.64
CA SER A 19 -28.74 -14.53 -20.88
C SER A 19 -28.03 -14.44 -19.53
N SER A 20 -27.64 -15.60 -18.99
CA SER A 20 -27.18 -15.71 -17.60
C SER A 20 -25.76 -15.15 -17.44
N VAL A 21 -25.20 -14.71 -18.57
CA VAL A 21 -23.95 -14.00 -18.73
C VAL A 21 -24.29 -12.78 -19.59
N PRO A 22 -24.22 -11.54 -19.08
CA PRO A 22 -24.54 -10.36 -19.86
C PRO A 22 -23.78 -10.38 -21.19
N LEU A 23 -24.48 -10.17 -22.31
CA LEU A 23 -23.85 -9.88 -23.60
C LEU A 23 -22.90 -8.69 -23.41
N PHE A 24 -21.61 -8.96 -23.54
CA PHE A 24 -20.54 -8.06 -23.13
C PHE A 24 -20.35 -6.89 -24.12
N ASP A 25 -20.01 -5.73 -23.55
CA ASP A 25 -19.66 -4.50 -24.23
C ASP A 25 -18.17 -4.19 -24.06
N PRO A 26 -17.34 -4.37 -25.11
CA PRO A 26 -15.91 -4.04 -25.10
C PRO A 26 -15.59 -2.61 -24.70
N GLU A 27 -16.53 -1.67 -24.83
CA GLU A 27 -16.38 -0.29 -24.37
C GLU A 27 -16.31 -0.18 -22.84
N GLN A 28 -16.70 -1.24 -22.11
CA GLN A 28 -16.71 -1.28 -20.65
C GLN A 28 -15.44 -1.86 -20.03
N LEU A 29 -14.46 -2.32 -20.83
CA LEU A 29 -13.18 -2.80 -20.30
C LEU A 29 -12.50 -1.71 -19.46
N PRO A 30 -11.89 -2.07 -18.32
CA PRO A 30 -11.17 -1.12 -17.48
C PRO A 30 -9.79 -0.83 -18.07
N LEU A 31 -9.75 -0.20 -19.24
CA LEU A 31 -8.53 0.19 -19.94
C LEU A 31 -8.62 1.61 -20.48
N ARG A 32 -7.48 2.29 -20.57
CA ARG A 32 -7.33 3.63 -21.14
C ARG A 32 -6.03 3.68 -21.91
N ASN A 33 -6.09 3.80 -23.24
CA ASN A 33 -4.96 3.83 -24.18
C ASN A 33 -4.01 2.60 -24.17
N TRP A 34 -3.82 1.95 -23.02
CA TRP A 34 -3.08 0.71 -22.83
C TRP A 34 -3.99 -0.48 -23.08
N CYS A 35 -3.42 -1.57 -23.58
CA CYS A 35 -4.14 -2.83 -23.82
C CYS A 35 -5.38 -2.69 -24.74
N SER A 36 -5.47 -1.62 -25.54
CA SER A 36 -6.56 -1.42 -26.50
C SER A 36 -6.68 -2.62 -27.46
N GLY A 37 -7.89 -3.15 -27.62
CA GLY A 37 -8.16 -4.36 -28.42
C GLY A 37 -7.93 -5.69 -27.69
N SER A 38 -7.66 -5.67 -26.38
CA SER A 38 -7.56 -6.89 -25.58
C SER A 38 -8.92 -7.56 -25.38
N ARG A 39 -8.89 -8.86 -25.17
CA ARG A 39 -10.03 -9.67 -24.77
C ARG A 39 -10.34 -9.48 -23.28
N GLU A 40 -11.59 -9.68 -22.96
CA GLU A 40 -12.11 -9.78 -21.61
C GLU A 40 -11.86 -11.19 -21.04
N ASP A 41 -11.58 -11.28 -19.74
CA ASP A 41 -11.71 -12.52 -18.98
C ASP A 41 -13.17 -12.79 -18.63
N ALA A 42 -13.68 -13.96 -19.02
CA ALA A 42 -15.11 -14.27 -18.95
C ALA A 42 -15.69 -14.33 -17.51
N VAL A 43 -14.85 -14.46 -16.48
CA VAL A 43 -15.32 -14.56 -15.09
C VAL A 43 -15.32 -13.20 -14.42
N THR A 44 -14.19 -12.49 -14.49
CA THR A 44 -13.99 -11.20 -13.81
C THR A 44 -14.50 -10.04 -14.64
N GLY A 45 -14.52 -10.18 -15.95
CA GLY A 45 -14.74 -9.09 -16.88
C GLY A 45 -13.62 -8.06 -16.94
N LEU A 46 -12.41 -8.42 -16.51
CA LEU A 46 -11.22 -7.58 -16.61
C LEU A 46 -10.46 -7.91 -17.90
N VAL A 47 -9.37 -7.18 -18.20
CA VAL A 47 -8.48 -7.56 -19.31
C VAL A 47 -7.88 -8.96 -19.04
N ALA A 48 -7.98 -9.86 -20.01
CA ALA A 48 -7.44 -11.22 -19.89
C ALA A 48 -5.90 -11.21 -19.85
N PHE A 49 -5.32 -12.06 -19.00
CA PHE A 49 -3.87 -12.08 -18.76
C PHE A 49 -3.00 -12.21 -20.02
N PRO A 50 -3.30 -13.10 -21.00
CA PRO A 50 -2.45 -13.24 -22.19
C PRO A 50 -2.31 -11.93 -22.98
N ASP A 51 -3.40 -11.15 -23.04
CA ASP A 51 -3.42 -9.89 -23.78
C ASP A 51 -2.76 -8.80 -22.95
N PHE A 52 -3.02 -8.75 -21.64
CA PHE A 52 -2.26 -7.90 -20.72
C PHE A 52 -0.74 -8.13 -20.87
N HIS A 53 -0.27 -9.37 -20.76
CA HIS A 53 1.16 -9.73 -20.80
C HIS A 53 1.81 -9.44 -22.17
N SER A 54 1.04 -9.50 -23.25
CA SER A 54 1.48 -9.14 -24.60
C SER A 54 1.59 -7.61 -24.82
N HIS A 55 0.64 -6.84 -24.28
CA HIS A 55 0.54 -5.40 -24.52
C HIS A 55 1.31 -4.55 -23.52
N ILE A 56 1.26 -4.91 -22.23
CA ILE A 56 1.77 -4.08 -21.13
C ILE A 56 3.28 -3.77 -21.26
N PRO A 57 4.17 -4.66 -21.75
CA PRO A 57 5.59 -4.34 -21.83
C PRO A 57 5.91 -3.18 -22.77
N ARG A 58 5.14 -3.04 -23.85
CA ARG A 58 5.29 -1.91 -24.78
C ARG A 58 4.76 -0.61 -24.17
N ALA A 59 3.61 -0.67 -23.51
CA ALA A 59 2.99 0.49 -22.86
C ALA A 59 3.87 1.04 -21.73
N LEU A 60 4.36 0.16 -20.85
CA LEU A 60 5.29 0.50 -19.77
C LEU A 60 6.57 1.12 -20.31
N ALA A 61 7.20 0.46 -21.28
CA ALA A 61 8.45 0.97 -21.85
C ALA A 61 8.26 2.36 -22.48
N ALA A 62 7.14 2.61 -23.16
CA ALA A 62 6.83 3.90 -23.75
C ALA A 62 6.66 4.99 -22.68
N ALA A 63 5.83 4.74 -21.67
CA ALA A 63 5.59 5.69 -20.58
C ALA A 63 6.88 6.05 -19.82
N LEU A 64 7.68 5.05 -19.47
CA LEU A 64 8.93 5.24 -18.73
C LEU A 64 10.01 5.91 -19.59
N THR A 65 10.09 5.60 -20.89
CA THR A 65 11.07 6.25 -21.79
C THR A 65 10.73 7.72 -22.03
N GLY A 66 9.44 8.08 -21.96
CA GLY A 66 8.98 9.47 -21.98
C GLY A 66 9.27 10.26 -20.69
N GLY A 67 9.97 9.66 -19.71
CA GLY A 67 10.24 10.28 -18.41
C GLY A 67 9.06 10.20 -17.43
N GLY A 68 8.01 9.47 -17.77
CA GLY A 68 6.82 9.31 -16.94
C GLY A 68 7.04 8.38 -15.74
N LEU A 69 6.07 8.40 -14.85
CA LEU A 69 5.94 7.50 -13.71
C LEU A 69 4.86 6.45 -13.99
N VAL A 70 5.10 5.22 -13.54
CA VAL A 70 4.14 4.12 -13.61
C VAL A 70 3.91 3.55 -12.22
N GLY A 71 2.64 3.28 -11.90
CA GLY A 71 2.25 2.40 -10.79
C GLY A 71 1.86 1.02 -11.30
N LEU A 72 2.26 -0.01 -10.58
CA LEU A 72 1.82 -1.38 -10.79
C LEU A 72 1.41 -1.98 -9.45
N ALA A 73 0.22 -2.58 -9.39
CA ALA A 73 -0.28 -3.30 -8.24
C ALA A 73 -0.76 -4.70 -8.62
N ILE A 74 -0.57 -5.66 -7.73
CA ILE A 74 -1.14 -7.01 -7.81
C ILE A 74 -1.95 -7.23 -6.54
N GLY A 75 -3.21 -7.65 -6.70
CA GLY A 75 -4.09 -8.07 -5.63
C GLY A 75 -4.39 -9.55 -5.69
N ASP A 76 -4.61 -10.18 -4.54
CA ASP A 76 -4.96 -11.59 -4.39
C ASP A 76 -6.08 -11.71 -3.34
N VAL A 77 -7.07 -12.55 -3.65
CA VAL A 77 -8.17 -12.89 -2.73
C VAL A 77 -7.71 -13.87 -1.63
N ASP A 78 -7.69 -13.37 -0.40
CA ASP A 78 -7.27 -14.13 0.77
C ASP A 78 -8.25 -15.27 1.11
N GLY A 79 -7.74 -16.51 1.11
CA GLY A 79 -8.48 -17.67 1.60
C GLY A 79 -9.64 -18.10 0.69
N LEU A 80 -9.56 -17.81 -0.61
CA LEU A 80 -10.62 -18.16 -1.57
C LEU A 80 -10.93 -19.65 -1.54
N LYS A 81 -9.91 -20.51 -1.47
CA LYS A 81 -10.08 -21.97 -1.40
C LYS A 81 -10.93 -22.38 -0.19
N ASP A 82 -10.59 -21.90 0.99
CA ASP A 82 -11.31 -22.23 2.24
C ASP A 82 -12.76 -21.73 2.17
N HIS A 83 -12.99 -20.57 1.57
CA HIS A 83 -14.34 -20.05 1.32
C HIS A 83 -15.13 -20.97 0.39
N VAL A 84 -14.55 -21.40 -0.73
CA VAL A 84 -15.20 -22.31 -1.69
C VAL A 84 -15.55 -23.65 -1.04
N GLU A 85 -14.63 -24.24 -0.27
CA GLU A 85 -14.86 -25.50 0.43
C GLU A 85 -16.01 -25.37 1.45
N LYS A 86 -16.03 -24.28 2.22
CA LYS A 86 -17.09 -24.00 3.19
C LYS A 86 -18.44 -23.75 2.52
N ALA A 87 -18.47 -22.96 1.46
CA ALA A 87 -19.68 -22.66 0.71
C ALA A 87 -20.27 -23.93 0.08
N ASN A 88 -19.44 -24.76 -0.56
CA ASN A 88 -19.88 -26.05 -1.11
C ASN A 88 -20.44 -27.00 -0.05
N ALA A 89 -19.94 -26.94 1.19
CA ALA A 89 -20.44 -27.78 2.27
C ALA A 89 -21.77 -27.30 2.86
N THR A 90 -22.14 -26.03 2.68
CA THR A 90 -23.24 -25.39 3.45
C THR A 90 -24.32 -24.74 2.59
N GLU A 91 -24.04 -24.41 1.33
CA GLU A 91 -24.95 -23.70 0.43
C GLU A 91 -25.43 -24.62 -0.69
N PRO A 92 -26.71 -25.05 -0.71
CA PRO A 92 -27.23 -25.98 -1.72
C PRO A 92 -27.10 -25.50 -3.18
N GLY A 93 -27.00 -24.18 -3.39
CA GLY A 93 -26.82 -23.55 -4.71
C GLY A 93 -25.37 -23.29 -5.10
N CYS A 94 -24.40 -23.71 -4.29
CA CYS A 94 -22.97 -23.60 -4.58
C CYS A 94 -22.41 -25.01 -4.74
N TYR A 95 -21.99 -25.33 -5.97
CA TYR A 95 -21.32 -26.59 -6.30
C TYR A 95 -20.05 -26.29 -7.10
N GLY A 96 -19.03 -27.15 -6.94
CA GLY A 96 -17.76 -27.00 -7.64
C GLY A 96 -17.09 -25.65 -7.38
N HIS A 97 -16.66 -24.98 -8.44
CA HIS A 97 -15.99 -23.67 -8.37
C HIS A 97 -16.94 -22.48 -8.39
N LEU A 98 -18.27 -22.69 -8.36
CA LEU A 98 -19.25 -21.61 -8.55
C LEU A 98 -19.16 -20.53 -7.48
N ALA A 99 -18.93 -20.89 -6.21
CA ALA A 99 -18.71 -19.92 -5.14
C ALA A 99 -17.50 -19.02 -5.42
N GLY A 100 -16.41 -19.61 -5.93
CA GLY A 100 -15.21 -18.88 -6.33
C GLY A 100 -15.47 -17.95 -7.51
N ASN A 101 -16.18 -18.43 -8.54
CA ASN A 101 -16.55 -17.62 -9.69
C ASN A 101 -17.43 -16.43 -9.29
N LYS A 102 -18.36 -16.59 -8.33
CA LYS A 102 -19.17 -15.48 -7.80
C LYS A 102 -18.29 -14.42 -7.12
N VAL A 103 -17.32 -14.84 -6.30
CA VAL A 103 -16.35 -13.91 -5.68
C VAL A 103 -15.55 -13.17 -6.74
N MET A 104 -15.00 -13.89 -7.73
CA MET A 104 -14.19 -13.29 -8.79
C MET A 104 -14.99 -12.37 -9.72
N ALA A 105 -16.24 -12.72 -10.03
CA ALA A 105 -17.13 -11.84 -10.80
C ALA A 105 -17.44 -10.55 -10.04
N ARG A 106 -17.69 -10.62 -8.73
CA ARG A 106 -17.88 -9.42 -7.89
C ARG A 106 -16.60 -8.59 -7.79
N LEU A 107 -15.45 -9.24 -7.58
CA LEU A 107 -14.14 -8.58 -7.56
C LEU A 107 -13.90 -7.80 -8.85
N GLY A 108 -14.15 -8.43 -9.99
CA GLY A 108 -13.98 -7.80 -11.29
C GLY A 108 -14.95 -6.63 -11.50
N ALA A 109 -16.24 -6.79 -11.13
CA ALA A 109 -17.22 -5.70 -11.21
C ALA A 109 -16.86 -4.47 -10.35
N VAL A 110 -16.41 -4.70 -9.11
CA VAL A 110 -15.93 -3.63 -8.21
C VAL A 110 -14.69 -2.97 -8.79
N THR A 111 -13.71 -3.76 -9.24
CA THR A 111 -12.46 -3.25 -9.82
C THR A 111 -12.72 -2.42 -11.08
N ARG A 112 -13.61 -2.86 -11.99
CA ARG A 112 -13.99 -2.08 -13.18
C ARG A 112 -14.59 -0.73 -12.81
N THR A 113 -15.57 -0.75 -11.91
CA THR A 113 -16.28 0.46 -11.47
C THR A 113 -15.29 1.45 -10.84
N TRP A 114 -14.45 0.96 -9.94
CA TRP A 114 -13.38 1.76 -9.32
C TRP A 114 -12.39 2.30 -10.36
N PHE A 115 -11.93 1.49 -11.32
CA PHE A 115 -10.95 1.91 -12.33
C PHE A 115 -11.49 3.06 -13.19
N HIS A 116 -12.77 2.99 -13.57
CA HIS A 116 -13.42 4.04 -14.37
C HIS A 116 -13.55 5.37 -13.64
N GLN A 117 -13.52 5.37 -12.30
CA GLN A 117 -13.53 6.59 -11.48
C GLN A 117 -12.15 7.25 -11.34
N GLN A 118 -11.07 6.55 -11.70
CA GLN A 118 -9.72 7.08 -11.53
C GLN A 118 -9.41 8.17 -12.56
N PRO A 119 -8.48 9.10 -12.30
CA PRO A 119 -8.16 10.19 -13.24
C PRO A 119 -7.10 9.84 -14.30
N TRP A 120 -6.61 8.60 -14.34
CA TRP A 120 -5.47 8.21 -15.17
C TRP A 120 -5.74 8.31 -16.66
N GLN A 121 -4.88 8.98 -17.42
CA GLN A 121 -5.06 9.06 -18.88
C GLN A 121 -4.61 7.78 -19.60
N ALA A 122 -3.80 6.95 -18.94
CA ALA A 122 -3.39 5.67 -19.48
C ALA A 122 -3.25 4.62 -18.39
N GLY A 123 -3.77 3.41 -18.64
CA GLY A 123 -3.72 2.31 -17.69
C GLY A 123 -4.65 1.16 -18.06
N CYS A 124 -4.61 0.09 -17.29
CA CYS A 124 -5.58 -0.99 -17.34
C CYS A 124 -5.70 -1.74 -16.00
N ALA A 125 -6.84 -2.39 -15.80
CA ALA A 125 -7.02 -3.45 -14.82
C ALA A 125 -7.20 -4.79 -15.55
N ALA A 126 -6.44 -5.79 -15.13
CA ALA A 126 -6.41 -7.12 -15.71
C ALA A 126 -6.61 -8.18 -14.62
N THR A 127 -6.97 -9.39 -15.03
CA THR A 127 -6.80 -10.57 -14.19
C THR A 127 -5.48 -11.24 -14.53
N PHE A 128 -4.75 -11.78 -13.54
CA PHE A 128 -3.61 -12.67 -13.81
C PHE A 128 -4.07 -14.10 -14.14
N GLY A 129 -5.26 -14.46 -13.64
CA GLY A 129 -5.80 -15.81 -13.61
C GLY A 129 -6.02 -16.27 -12.16
N GLY A 130 -6.95 -17.20 -11.94
CA GLY A 130 -7.26 -17.67 -10.59
C GLY A 130 -7.95 -16.60 -9.74
N ASP A 131 -7.29 -16.16 -8.68
CA ASP A 131 -7.80 -15.28 -7.62
C ASP A 131 -7.10 -13.92 -7.55
N GLU A 132 -6.45 -13.52 -8.65
CA GLU A 132 -5.56 -12.35 -8.70
C GLU A 132 -6.05 -11.26 -9.67
N VAL A 133 -5.76 -10.00 -9.30
CA VAL A 133 -6.00 -8.80 -10.10
C VAL A 133 -4.73 -7.99 -10.27
N ILE A 134 -4.55 -7.38 -11.44
CA ILE A 134 -3.39 -6.53 -11.76
C ILE A 134 -3.91 -5.15 -12.14
N ILE A 135 -3.29 -4.10 -11.60
CA ILE A 135 -3.57 -2.72 -11.98
C ILE A 135 -2.26 -2.10 -12.45
N ALA A 136 -2.27 -1.51 -13.63
CA ALA A 136 -1.13 -0.76 -14.16
C ALA A 136 -1.60 0.59 -14.70
N ALA A 137 -0.93 1.68 -14.34
CA ALA A 137 -1.29 3.02 -14.81
C ALA A 137 -0.08 3.94 -14.96
N ALA A 138 -0.16 4.87 -15.90
CA ALA A 138 0.71 6.04 -15.95
C ALA A 138 0.23 7.06 -14.92
N LEU A 139 1.16 7.64 -14.16
CA LEU A 139 0.86 8.46 -12.99
C LEU A 139 1.55 9.81 -13.07
N ASP A 140 0.92 10.80 -12.43
CA ASP A 140 1.55 12.07 -12.06
C ASP A 140 2.03 12.06 -10.60
N ASP A 141 1.34 11.31 -9.72
CA ASP A 141 1.63 11.22 -8.29
C ASP A 141 1.53 9.78 -7.77
N ALA A 142 2.64 9.25 -7.23
CA ALA A 142 2.70 7.93 -6.59
C ALA A 142 1.80 7.84 -5.35
N SER A 143 1.68 8.93 -4.58
CA SER A 143 0.86 8.95 -3.37
C SER A 143 -0.62 8.86 -3.70
N ALA A 144 -1.07 9.51 -4.78
CA ALA A 144 -2.42 9.38 -5.30
C ALA A 144 -2.74 7.95 -5.74
N PHE A 145 -1.82 7.28 -6.44
CA PHE A 145 -2.00 5.87 -6.82
C PHE A 145 -2.07 4.96 -5.60
N HIS A 146 -1.17 5.11 -4.62
CA HIS A 146 -1.21 4.34 -3.37
C HIS A 146 -2.55 4.50 -2.64
N ARG A 147 -3.07 5.73 -2.53
CA ARG A 147 -4.39 5.99 -1.94
C ARG A 147 -5.52 5.33 -2.73
N ALA A 148 -5.49 5.43 -4.07
CA ALA A 148 -6.50 4.80 -4.92
C ALA A 148 -6.52 3.27 -4.76
N VAL A 149 -5.35 2.63 -4.71
CA VAL A 149 -5.25 1.17 -4.51
C VAL A 149 -5.68 0.76 -3.09
N ALA A 150 -5.38 1.58 -2.07
CA ALA A 150 -5.89 1.38 -0.72
C ALA A 150 -7.43 1.49 -0.67
N GLU A 151 -8.01 2.44 -1.39
CA GLU A 151 -9.46 2.57 -1.54
C GLU A 151 -10.06 1.34 -2.21
N LEU A 152 -9.46 0.83 -3.30
CA LEU A 152 -9.90 -0.41 -3.94
C LEU A 152 -9.91 -1.59 -2.96
N ARG A 153 -8.84 -1.75 -2.16
CA ARG A 153 -8.78 -2.78 -1.12
C ARG A 153 -9.96 -2.68 -0.17
N ASP A 154 -10.25 -1.48 0.30
CA ASP A 154 -11.29 -1.24 1.30
C ASP A 154 -12.68 -1.48 0.70
N GLN A 155 -12.91 -1.07 -0.54
CA GLN A 155 -14.12 -1.40 -1.30
C GLN A 155 -14.28 -2.92 -1.48
N LEU A 156 -13.23 -3.62 -1.92
CA LEU A 156 -13.26 -5.08 -2.07
C LEU A 156 -13.50 -5.80 -0.74
N ALA A 157 -12.90 -5.30 0.35
CA ALA A 157 -13.12 -5.85 1.69
C ALA A 157 -14.58 -5.64 2.17
N HIS A 158 -15.26 -4.60 1.71
CA HIS A 158 -16.68 -4.39 2.00
C HIS A 158 -17.59 -5.28 1.14
N GLU A 159 -17.21 -5.50 -0.11
CA GLU A 159 -18.05 -6.12 -1.14
C GLU A 159 -17.91 -7.65 -1.24
N LEU A 160 -16.79 -8.20 -0.76
CA LEU A 160 -16.49 -9.62 -0.87
C LEU A 160 -16.65 -10.33 0.48
N PRO A 161 -17.05 -11.62 0.47
CA PRO A 161 -17.12 -12.44 1.69
C PRO A 161 -15.73 -12.84 2.23
N VAL A 162 -14.68 -12.42 1.53
CA VAL A 162 -13.26 -12.71 1.77
C VAL A 162 -12.48 -11.41 1.65
N ARG A 163 -11.25 -11.38 2.17
CA ARG A 163 -10.40 -10.18 2.10
C ARG A 163 -9.56 -10.20 0.82
N VAL A 164 -9.04 -9.04 0.44
CA VAL A 164 -8.08 -8.91 -0.66
C VAL A 164 -6.83 -8.24 -0.13
N SER A 165 -5.68 -8.83 -0.41
CA SER A 165 -4.37 -8.24 -0.14
C SER A 165 -3.79 -7.71 -1.41
N LEU A 166 -3.21 -6.51 -1.40
CA LEU A 166 -2.54 -5.94 -2.56
C LEU A 166 -1.10 -5.59 -2.23
N ALA A 167 -0.22 -5.75 -3.22
CA ALA A 167 1.10 -5.16 -3.22
C ALA A 167 1.22 -4.20 -4.39
N LEU A 168 2.07 -3.19 -4.25
CA LEU A 168 2.35 -2.24 -5.32
C LEU A 168 3.81 -1.82 -5.37
N THR A 169 4.19 -1.32 -6.54
CA THR A 169 5.50 -0.72 -6.83
C THR A 169 5.34 0.47 -7.75
N PHE A 170 6.40 1.27 -7.82
CA PHE A 170 6.52 2.40 -8.72
C PHE A 170 7.75 2.24 -9.59
N ALA A 171 7.62 2.57 -10.87
CA ALA A 171 8.72 2.58 -11.81
C ALA A 171 8.81 3.94 -12.52
N SER A 172 10.03 4.36 -12.79
CA SER A 172 10.39 5.60 -13.49
C SER A 172 11.48 5.29 -14.53
N ALA A 173 11.91 6.28 -15.30
CA ALA A 173 12.96 6.12 -16.30
C ALA A 173 14.27 5.53 -15.74
N GLU A 174 14.60 5.80 -14.47
CA GLU A 174 15.83 5.33 -13.81
C GLU A 174 15.85 3.80 -13.57
N HIS A 175 14.66 3.19 -13.53
CA HIS A 175 14.51 1.76 -13.29
C HIS A 175 14.70 0.96 -14.58
N LEU A 176 14.66 1.62 -15.75
CA LEU A 176 14.85 0.97 -17.03
C LEU A 176 16.28 0.39 -17.13
N PRO A 177 16.45 -0.79 -17.76
CA PRO A 177 17.76 -1.38 -17.95
C PRO A 177 18.69 -0.47 -18.76
N VAL A 178 19.97 -0.45 -18.39
CA VAL A 178 21.03 0.30 -19.10
C VAL A 178 21.27 -0.29 -20.49
N GLY A 179 21.31 -1.62 -20.61
CA GLY A 179 21.43 -2.34 -21.88
C GLY A 179 20.06 -2.61 -22.51
N ARG A 180 19.60 -1.73 -23.41
CA ARG A 180 18.33 -1.87 -24.15
C ARG A 180 18.54 -2.41 -25.58
N GLY A 181 19.34 -3.48 -25.70
CA GLY A 181 19.63 -4.11 -26.99
C GLY A 181 18.37 -4.62 -27.71
N PRO A 182 18.49 -5.10 -28.95
CA PRO A 182 17.34 -5.52 -29.77
C PRO A 182 16.53 -6.71 -29.20
N GLY A 183 17.04 -7.39 -28.17
CA GLY A 183 16.38 -8.55 -27.56
C GLY A 183 15.44 -8.15 -26.42
N GLY A 184 14.12 -8.32 -26.62
CA GLY A 184 13.09 -8.67 -25.62
C GLY A 184 13.03 -7.90 -24.28
N TRP A 185 13.82 -6.83 -24.10
CA TRP A 185 14.12 -6.27 -22.78
C TRP A 185 12.88 -5.72 -22.09
N LYS A 186 11.89 -5.28 -22.87
CA LYS A 186 10.60 -4.78 -22.38
C LYS A 186 9.87 -5.87 -21.59
N HIS A 187 9.81 -7.09 -22.14
CA HIS A 187 9.20 -8.24 -21.47
C HIS A 187 10.00 -8.60 -20.21
N VAL A 188 11.31 -8.78 -20.34
CA VAL A 188 12.18 -9.12 -19.20
C VAL A 188 12.06 -8.10 -18.06
N PHE A 189 12.01 -6.81 -18.37
CA PHE A 189 11.82 -5.76 -17.38
C PHE A 189 10.43 -5.85 -16.72
N THR A 190 9.38 -6.03 -17.52
CA THR A 190 8.00 -6.18 -17.04
C THR A 190 7.85 -7.39 -16.13
N ASP A 191 8.38 -8.54 -16.53
CA ASP A 191 8.32 -9.79 -15.75
C ASP A 191 9.06 -9.63 -14.42
N ARG A 192 10.21 -8.96 -14.42
CA ARG A 192 10.93 -8.64 -13.18
C ARG A 192 10.13 -7.73 -12.26
N LEU A 193 9.41 -6.76 -12.83
CA LEU A 193 8.57 -5.84 -12.07
C LEU A 193 7.36 -6.57 -11.47
N LEU A 194 6.62 -7.33 -12.27
CA LEU A 194 5.51 -8.17 -11.82
C LEU A 194 5.96 -9.13 -10.72
N ALA A 195 7.06 -9.86 -10.96
CA ALA A 195 7.60 -10.80 -9.98
C ALA A 195 8.07 -10.12 -8.68
N ALA A 196 8.52 -8.85 -8.74
CA ALA A 196 8.87 -8.11 -7.52
C ALA A 196 7.64 -7.73 -6.68
N VAL A 197 6.57 -7.29 -7.33
CA VAL A 197 5.29 -6.99 -6.68
C VAL A 197 4.67 -8.26 -6.09
N ASP A 198 4.63 -9.32 -6.89
CA ASP A 198 4.11 -10.62 -6.51
C ASP A 198 4.84 -11.22 -5.29
N ARG A 199 6.19 -11.25 -5.33
CA ARG A 199 6.99 -11.68 -4.18
C ARG A 199 6.71 -10.82 -2.95
N CYS A 200 6.53 -9.51 -3.11
CA CYS A 200 6.20 -8.63 -1.99
C CYS A 200 4.84 -9.01 -1.37
N LEU A 201 3.82 -9.22 -2.21
CA LEU A 201 2.48 -9.64 -1.80
C LEU A 201 2.55 -10.93 -0.98
N PHE A 202 3.11 -11.99 -1.55
CA PHE A 202 3.15 -13.29 -0.89
C PHE A 202 4.05 -13.33 0.34
N THR A 203 5.14 -12.57 0.34
CA THR A 203 6.01 -12.40 1.51
C THR A 203 5.24 -11.80 2.69
N HIS A 204 4.46 -10.73 2.46
CA HIS A 204 3.66 -10.14 3.53
C HIS A 204 2.42 -10.98 3.90
N LYS A 205 1.79 -11.68 2.95
CA LYS A 205 0.73 -12.66 3.28
C LYS A 205 1.27 -13.79 4.17
N ALA A 206 2.47 -14.28 3.91
CA ALA A 206 3.13 -15.28 4.75
C ALA A 206 3.41 -14.72 6.16
N ALA A 207 4.01 -13.53 6.26
CA ALA A 207 4.29 -12.88 7.55
C ALA A 207 3.00 -12.59 8.36
N ARG A 208 1.91 -12.22 7.68
CA ARG A 208 0.60 -12.03 8.33
C ARG A 208 0.07 -13.34 8.90
N ARG A 209 0.18 -14.45 8.15
CA ARG A 209 -0.28 -15.78 8.60
C ARG A 209 0.48 -16.26 9.83
N THR A 210 1.79 -16.03 9.90
CA THR A 210 2.60 -16.39 11.09
C THR A 210 2.27 -15.50 12.29
N GLY A 211 2.02 -14.21 12.07
CA GLY A 211 1.69 -13.24 13.13
C GLY A 211 0.21 -13.19 13.56
N ARG A 212 -0.67 -14.02 12.99
CA ARG A 212 -2.14 -13.96 13.17
C ARG A 212 -2.74 -12.58 12.88
N GLY A 213 -2.16 -11.82 11.94
CA GLY A 213 -2.70 -10.51 11.57
C GLY A 213 -4.06 -10.65 10.87
N GLU A 214 -5.03 -9.81 11.23
CA GLU A 214 -6.34 -9.76 10.58
C GLU A 214 -6.34 -8.80 9.36
N GLY A 215 -7.24 -9.03 8.42
CA GLY A 215 -7.55 -8.10 7.31
C GLY A 215 -6.61 -8.19 6.10
N GLY A 216 -7.02 -7.56 5.00
CA GLY A 216 -6.20 -7.39 3.78
C GLY A 216 -5.12 -6.32 3.98
N ILE A 217 -3.99 -6.46 3.28
CA ILE A 217 -2.84 -5.54 3.41
C ILE A 217 -2.66 -4.68 2.15
N ILE A 218 -1.96 -3.55 2.30
CA ILE A 218 -1.27 -2.87 1.20
C ILE A 218 0.23 -2.97 1.47
N ALA A 219 0.94 -3.73 0.65
CA ALA A 219 2.37 -3.89 0.70
C ALA A 219 3.06 -3.05 -0.37
N VAL A 220 4.20 -2.45 -0.03
CA VAL A 220 4.97 -1.60 -0.95
C VAL A 220 6.37 -2.16 -1.12
N THR A 221 6.80 -2.27 -2.38
CA THR A 221 8.17 -2.65 -2.74
C THR A 221 8.76 -1.65 -3.72
N GLN A 222 10.05 -1.81 -4.01
CA GLN A 222 10.76 -1.07 -5.04
C GLN A 222 11.45 -1.99 -6.04
N PRO A 223 11.50 -1.61 -7.33
CA PRO A 223 12.30 -2.33 -8.29
C PRO A 223 13.78 -2.19 -7.93
N THR A 224 14.55 -3.26 -8.06
CA THR A 224 16.00 -3.19 -7.90
C THR A 224 16.61 -2.42 -9.08
N PRO A 225 17.34 -1.31 -8.85
CA PRO A 225 17.97 -0.58 -9.94
C PRO A 225 19.07 -1.43 -10.62
N PRO A 226 19.19 -1.38 -11.95
CA PRO A 226 20.18 -2.16 -12.69
C PRO A 226 21.60 -1.60 -12.53
N GLY A 227 22.48 -2.32 -11.81
CA GLY A 227 23.92 -2.00 -11.72
C GLY A 227 24.23 -0.81 -10.81
N HIS A 228 24.94 -1.06 -9.70
CA HIS A 228 25.30 -0.03 -8.72
C HIS A 228 26.39 0.93 -9.25
N THR A 229 25.99 2.12 -9.67
CA THR A 229 26.73 3.38 -9.42
C THR A 229 25.70 4.50 -9.42
N ALA A 230 25.18 4.86 -8.23
CA ALA A 230 24.23 5.97 -8.10
C ALA A 230 24.95 7.31 -8.37
N PRO A 231 24.57 8.10 -9.38
CA PRO A 231 25.00 9.48 -9.49
C PRO A 231 24.32 10.32 -8.39
N ALA A 232 24.96 11.43 -8.01
CA ALA A 232 24.41 12.40 -7.07
C ALA A 232 23.18 13.10 -7.69
N GLY A 233 21.99 12.56 -7.40
CA GLY A 233 20.71 13.04 -7.91
C GLY A 233 19.67 11.93 -7.94
N ASP A 234 19.48 11.22 -6.83
CA ASP A 234 18.59 10.05 -6.71
C ASP A 234 17.12 10.54 -6.76
N GLN A 235 16.58 10.78 -7.95
CA GLN A 235 15.17 11.14 -8.18
C GLN A 235 14.25 9.91 -8.12
N ARG A 236 14.48 9.04 -7.12
CA ARG A 236 13.62 7.89 -6.89
C ARG A 236 12.23 8.34 -6.52
N VAL A 237 11.23 7.74 -7.12
CA VAL A 237 9.85 7.94 -6.70
C VAL A 237 9.63 7.11 -5.43
N LEU A 238 9.65 7.81 -4.30
CA LEU A 238 9.55 7.25 -2.96
C LEU A 238 8.21 7.66 -2.33
N LEU A 239 7.54 6.74 -1.61
CA LEU A 239 6.34 7.10 -0.85
C LEU A 239 6.68 7.96 0.38
N PRO A 240 5.78 8.81 0.89
CA PRO A 240 5.99 9.44 2.18
C PRO A 240 6.02 8.39 3.31
N LEU A 241 6.75 8.68 4.39
CA LEU A 241 6.69 7.86 5.62
C LEU A 241 5.32 8.00 6.27
N PRO A 242 4.78 6.92 6.89
CA PRO A 242 3.44 6.94 7.46
C PRO A 242 3.29 8.01 8.55
N THR A 243 2.10 8.61 8.63
CA THR A 243 1.73 9.65 9.59
C THR A 243 0.42 9.32 10.30
N GLY A 244 0.14 9.99 11.44
CA GLY A 244 -1.12 9.81 12.16
C GLY A 244 -1.35 8.38 12.65
N THR A 245 -2.33 7.69 12.07
CA THR A 245 -2.68 6.28 12.38
C THR A 245 -2.36 5.33 11.22
N GLU A 246 -1.66 5.81 10.19
CA GLU A 246 -1.33 5.02 9.00
C GLU A 246 -0.39 3.87 9.36
N THR A 247 -0.73 2.68 8.86
CA THR A 247 0.16 1.51 8.89
C THR A 247 0.63 1.24 7.48
N LEU A 248 1.95 1.18 7.29
CA LEU A 248 2.57 0.89 6.00
C LEU A 248 3.31 -0.44 6.07
N HIS A 249 2.95 -1.38 5.19
CA HIS A 249 3.70 -2.62 5.02
C HIS A 249 4.71 -2.43 3.90
N VAL A 250 5.98 -2.67 4.19
CA VAL A 250 7.06 -2.46 3.23
C VAL A 250 7.99 -3.65 3.14
N LEU A 251 8.51 -3.92 1.94
CA LEU A 251 9.63 -4.82 1.75
C LEU A 251 10.93 -4.00 1.81
N ALA A 252 11.60 -4.00 2.96
CA ALA A 252 12.81 -3.25 3.17
C ALA A 252 14.04 -3.99 2.61
N ARG A 253 14.93 -3.28 1.92
CA ARG A 253 16.11 -3.88 1.28
C ARG A 253 17.36 -3.69 2.14
N PRO A 254 18.10 -4.75 2.47
CA PRO A 254 19.36 -4.59 3.17
C PRO A 254 20.42 -3.92 2.28
N VAL A 255 21.21 -3.02 2.86
CA VAL A 255 22.38 -2.39 2.22
C VAL A 255 23.50 -2.18 3.22
N GLY A 256 24.75 -2.28 2.75
CA GLY A 256 25.92 -1.85 3.51
C GLY A 256 26.11 -0.34 3.43
N ALA A 257 26.23 0.34 4.59
CA ALA A 257 26.54 1.77 4.67
C ALA A 257 27.72 1.99 5.63
N GLY A 258 28.95 1.91 5.09
CA GLY A 258 30.17 1.95 5.90
C GLY A 258 30.30 0.69 6.77
N ALA A 259 30.52 0.86 8.08
CA ALA A 259 30.68 -0.25 9.04
C ALA A 259 29.35 -0.79 9.61
N ARG A 260 28.19 -0.26 9.19
CA ARG A 260 26.87 -0.65 9.71
C ARG A 260 25.94 -1.10 8.60
N GLY A 261 25.18 -2.17 8.87
CA GLY A 261 24.05 -2.58 8.04
C GLY A 261 22.88 -1.62 8.18
N MET A 262 22.19 -1.37 7.06
CA MET A 262 20.99 -0.54 6.99
C MET A 262 19.89 -1.27 6.21
N LEU A 263 18.64 -0.99 6.56
CA LEU A 263 17.46 -1.39 5.80
C LEU A 263 16.90 -0.16 5.08
N LEU A 264 16.98 -0.14 3.75
CA LEU A 264 16.34 0.87 2.92
C LEU A 264 14.85 0.59 2.82
N LEU A 265 14.04 1.59 3.17
CA LEU A 265 12.60 1.55 3.04
C LEU A 265 12.21 2.13 1.68
N PRO A 266 11.11 1.69 1.05
CA PRO A 266 10.59 2.27 -0.18
C PRO A 266 9.91 3.64 0.05
N CYS A 267 10.49 4.46 0.94
CA CYS A 267 9.92 5.72 1.41
C CYS A 267 10.96 6.85 1.39
N THR A 268 10.46 8.08 1.30
CA THR A 268 11.23 9.31 1.36
C THR A 268 11.84 9.45 2.74
N GLY A 269 13.13 9.78 2.81
CA GLY A 269 13.82 10.04 4.06
C GLY A 269 13.23 11.24 4.79
N PRO A 270 13.24 11.26 6.13
CA PRO A 270 12.76 12.42 6.89
C PRO A 270 13.63 13.66 6.63
N ALA A 271 13.02 14.83 6.67
CA ALA A 271 13.73 16.09 6.56
C ALA A 271 14.57 16.39 7.82
N GLY A 272 15.76 16.95 7.62
CA GLY A 272 16.67 17.34 8.71
C GLY A 272 17.46 16.18 9.34
N LEU A 273 18.26 16.50 10.35
CA LEU A 273 19.25 15.59 10.94
C LEU A 273 18.71 14.68 12.05
N ARG A 274 17.51 14.97 12.58
CA ARG A 274 17.00 14.30 13.79
C ARG A 274 16.30 12.96 13.54
N GLY A 275 16.09 12.58 12.28
CA GLY A 275 15.35 11.38 11.91
C GLY A 275 13.87 11.44 12.32
N LYS A 276 13.12 10.37 12.02
CA LYS A 276 11.70 10.19 12.41
C LYS A 276 11.55 8.88 13.17
N ARG A 277 10.86 8.91 14.31
CA ARG A 277 10.63 7.71 15.11
C ARG A 277 9.44 6.94 14.57
N LEU A 278 9.65 5.67 14.21
CA LEU A 278 8.59 4.75 13.82
C LEU A 278 8.65 3.49 14.70
N ARG A 279 7.50 2.93 15.00
CA ARG A 279 7.39 1.55 15.48
C ARG A 279 7.56 0.65 14.26
N VAL A 280 8.54 -0.24 14.34
CA VAL A 280 8.89 -1.20 13.29
C VAL A 280 8.57 -2.58 13.83
N THR A 281 7.74 -3.32 13.12
CA THR A 281 7.42 -4.72 13.44
C THR A 281 8.01 -5.64 12.38
N PHE A 282 8.75 -6.64 12.84
CA PHE A 282 9.47 -7.64 12.04
C PHE A 282 8.60 -8.88 11.79
N PRO A 283 9.01 -9.77 10.86
CA PRO A 283 8.21 -10.93 10.47
C PRO A 283 8.01 -11.94 11.60
N ASP A 284 8.93 -11.95 12.57
CA ASP A 284 8.87 -12.75 13.80
C ASP A 284 7.89 -12.20 14.85
N GLY A 285 7.22 -11.08 14.53
CA GLY A 285 6.30 -10.38 15.43
C GLY A 285 6.99 -9.46 16.43
N THR A 286 8.32 -9.41 16.47
CA THR A 286 9.04 -8.48 17.34
C THR A 286 8.81 -7.05 16.87
N ALA A 287 8.54 -6.16 17.81
CA ALA A 287 8.30 -4.75 17.51
C ALA A 287 9.15 -3.86 18.40
N HIS A 288 9.85 -2.90 17.79
CA HIS A 288 10.61 -1.89 18.54
C HIS A 288 10.49 -0.53 17.88
N THR A 289 10.82 0.52 18.64
CA THR A 289 10.90 1.87 18.08
C THR A 289 12.27 2.07 17.46
N ALA A 290 12.31 2.39 16.18
CA ALA A 290 13.54 2.74 15.47
C ALA A 290 13.52 4.21 15.02
N VAL A 291 14.71 4.80 14.93
CA VAL A 291 14.89 6.12 14.31
C VAL A 291 15.17 5.88 12.83
N VAL A 292 14.22 6.27 11.99
CA VAL A 292 14.39 6.32 10.54
C VAL A 292 15.21 7.56 10.21
N VAL A 293 16.28 7.38 9.43
CA VAL A 293 17.16 8.45 8.98
C VAL A 293 17.06 8.62 7.46
N SER A 294 17.52 9.77 6.96
CA SER A 294 17.63 9.99 5.52
C SER A 294 19.02 9.57 5.05
N LEU A 295 19.08 8.55 4.19
CA LEU A 295 20.28 8.11 3.49
C LEU A 295 20.10 8.41 2.01
N ARG A 296 20.78 9.46 1.52
CA ARG A 296 20.65 9.95 0.13
C ARG A 296 19.21 10.27 -0.28
N GLY A 297 18.41 10.82 0.64
CA GLY A 297 17.00 11.15 0.38
C GLY A 297 16.03 9.97 0.58
N GLN A 298 16.53 8.74 0.75
CA GLN A 298 15.72 7.56 1.05
C GLN A 298 15.68 7.28 2.55
N ALA A 299 14.54 6.81 3.05
CA ALA A 299 14.39 6.39 4.42
C ALA A 299 15.19 5.11 4.69
N ALA A 300 15.97 5.11 5.77
CA ALA A 300 16.79 3.98 6.18
C ALA A 300 16.65 3.71 7.69
N ILE A 301 16.71 2.44 8.07
CA ILE A 301 16.69 1.98 9.46
C ILE A 301 18.00 1.25 9.76
N PRO A 302 18.73 1.60 10.83
CA PRO A 302 19.91 0.84 11.27
C PRO A 302 19.53 -0.60 11.61
N HIS A 303 20.32 -1.57 11.13
CA HIS A 303 20.10 -2.99 11.40
C HIS A 303 21.43 -3.75 11.47
N GLU A 304 21.80 -4.22 12.67
CA GLU A 304 23.13 -4.74 12.98
C GLU A 304 23.51 -6.00 12.20
N THR A 305 22.53 -6.80 11.79
CA THR A 305 22.71 -8.09 11.09
C THR A 305 22.20 -8.07 9.65
N ALA A 306 22.08 -6.90 9.02
CA ALA A 306 21.67 -6.86 7.62
C ALA A 306 22.79 -7.44 6.74
N GLU A 307 22.68 -8.73 6.38
CA GLU A 307 23.49 -9.33 5.33
C GLU A 307 23.30 -8.51 4.05
N ILE A 308 24.41 -8.18 3.39
CA ILE A 308 24.47 -7.21 2.29
C ILE A 308 23.64 -7.67 1.07
N GLU A 309 23.29 -8.96 1.02
CA GLU A 309 22.51 -9.59 -0.04
C GLU A 309 21.41 -10.45 0.56
N GLY A 310 20.16 -10.21 0.16
CA GLY A 310 19.02 -10.99 0.63
C GLY A 310 17.71 -10.58 -0.04
N SER A 311 16.75 -11.52 -0.06
CA SER A 311 15.34 -11.19 -0.29
C SER A 311 14.93 -10.15 0.75
N GLY A 312 14.33 -9.02 0.33
CA GLY A 312 13.99 -7.94 1.25
C GLY A 312 13.22 -8.42 2.50
N ILE A 313 13.35 -7.69 3.60
CA ILE A 313 12.76 -8.01 4.89
C ILE A 313 11.39 -7.33 4.98
N PRO A 314 10.29 -8.06 5.16
CA PRO A 314 8.97 -7.44 5.29
C PRO A 314 8.88 -6.76 6.66
N LEU A 315 8.60 -5.46 6.66
CA LEU A 315 8.41 -4.64 7.85
C LEU A 315 7.00 -4.07 7.86
N THR A 316 6.46 -3.91 9.07
CA THR A 316 5.27 -3.08 9.29
C THR A 316 5.70 -1.81 10.03
N LEU A 317 5.43 -0.65 9.42
CA LEU A 317 5.81 0.66 9.92
C LEU A 317 4.58 1.38 10.44
N GLN A 318 4.68 1.90 11.66
CA GLN A 318 3.65 2.73 12.29
C GLN A 318 4.30 3.99 12.88
N PRO A 319 3.67 5.17 12.74
CA PRO A 319 4.14 6.37 13.41
C PRO A 319 4.09 6.15 14.92
N VAL A 320 5.18 6.49 15.61
CA VAL A 320 5.10 6.66 17.07
C VAL A 320 4.40 7.98 17.29
N ARG A 321 3.34 8.00 18.10
CA ARG A 321 2.74 9.26 18.54
C ARG A 321 3.87 10.13 19.06
N ASP A 322 4.04 11.31 18.46
CA ASP A 322 4.83 12.35 19.10
C ASP A 322 4.32 12.43 20.52
N ARG A 323 5.24 12.41 21.50
CA ARG A 323 4.87 12.69 22.88
C ARG A 323 4.08 13.98 22.79
N SER A 324 2.77 13.89 23.03
CA SER A 324 1.89 15.05 23.02
C SER A 324 2.64 16.13 23.78
N ALA A 325 2.78 17.32 23.18
CA ALA A 325 3.36 18.47 23.86
C ALA A 325 2.79 18.43 25.27
N ARG A 326 3.65 18.12 26.27
CA ARG A 326 3.19 17.66 27.58
C ARG A 326 2.11 18.64 28.00
N GLY A 327 0.87 18.16 28.15
CA GLY A 327 -0.22 19.03 28.59
C GLY A 327 0.25 19.76 29.85
N ILE A 328 -0.14 21.03 29.99
CA ILE A 328 0.27 21.86 31.13
C ILE A 328 -0.03 21.05 32.41
N PRO A 329 0.98 20.75 33.25
CA PRO A 329 0.75 20.02 34.49
C PRO A 329 -0.33 20.69 35.32
N HIS A 330 -1.18 19.90 35.97
CA HIS A 330 -2.39 20.40 36.65
C HIS A 330 -2.10 21.52 37.67
N ASP A 331 -0.97 21.44 38.36
CA ASP A 331 -0.51 22.45 39.32
C ASP A 331 -0.02 23.74 38.67
N LEU A 332 0.68 23.67 37.53
CA LEU A 332 1.00 24.83 36.72
C LEU A 332 -0.28 25.46 36.14
N ALA A 333 -1.20 24.64 35.61
CA ALA A 333 -2.48 25.11 35.11
C ALA A 333 -3.29 25.83 36.21
N ALA A 334 -3.37 25.25 37.41
CA ALA A 334 -4.02 25.86 38.56
C ALA A 334 -3.33 27.17 39.00
N ALA A 335 -1.99 27.25 38.94
CA ALA A 335 -1.25 28.47 39.26
C ALA A 335 -1.51 29.59 38.26
N LEU A 336 -1.53 29.28 36.96
CA LEU A 336 -1.86 30.24 35.89
C LEU A 336 -3.30 30.73 35.99
N VAL A 337 -4.26 29.83 36.25
CA VAL A 337 -5.67 30.20 36.48
C VAL A 337 -5.82 31.10 37.69
N ARG A 338 -5.17 30.80 38.82
CA ARG A 338 -5.18 31.68 40.00
C ARG A 338 -4.59 33.06 39.72
N ALA A 339 -3.60 33.14 38.84
CA ALA A 339 -2.97 34.39 38.46
C ALA A 339 -3.72 35.12 37.32
N GLY A 340 -4.73 34.51 36.71
CA GLY A 340 -5.44 35.06 35.55
C GLY A 340 -4.55 35.21 34.31
N LEU A 341 -3.57 34.33 34.14
CA LEU A 341 -2.56 34.43 33.09
C LEU A 341 -2.78 33.39 31.97
N ASP A 342 -2.59 33.82 30.72
CA ASP A 342 -2.55 32.93 29.56
C ASP A 342 -1.11 32.53 29.27
N TRP A 343 -0.81 31.24 29.38
CA TRP A 343 0.51 30.69 29.14
C TRP A 343 0.94 30.74 27.66
N THR A 344 -0.02 30.88 26.74
CA THR A 344 0.24 30.85 25.29
C THR A 344 1.00 32.09 24.81
N VAL A 345 1.13 33.12 25.64
CA VAL A 345 1.94 34.32 25.38
C VAL A 345 3.45 34.03 25.29
N LEU A 346 3.91 32.89 25.80
CA LEU A 346 5.29 32.46 25.66
C LEU A 346 5.53 31.76 24.31
N PRO A 347 6.67 31.95 23.64
CA PRO A 347 7.03 31.17 22.47
C PRO A 347 7.10 29.65 22.73
N ALA A 348 6.74 28.84 21.73
CA ALA A 348 6.68 27.37 21.86
C ALA A 348 7.98 26.71 22.36
N HIS A 349 9.15 27.30 22.10
CA HIS A 349 10.42 26.78 22.60
C HIS A 349 10.65 27.07 24.09
N GLU A 350 10.27 28.26 24.58
CA GLU A 350 10.31 28.63 26.01
C GLU A 350 9.32 27.77 26.79
N GLN A 351 8.12 27.62 26.25
CA GLN A 351 7.08 26.72 26.72
C GLN A 351 7.61 25.29 26.94
N ALA A 352 8.26 24.71 25.93
CA ALA A 352 8.83 23.37 26.01
C ALA A 352 9.95 23.25 27.05
N GLN A 353 10.83 24.26 27.17
CA GLN A 353 11.91 24.30 28.15
C GLN A 353 11.35 24.36 29.58
N MET A 354 10.36 25.22 29.83
CA MET A 354 9.74 25.36 31.15
C MET A 354 9.01 24.09 31.59
N LEU A 355 8.28 23.45 30.68
CA LEU A 355 7.63 22.15 30.94
C LEU A 355 8.66 21.05 31.23
N HIS A 356 9.80 21.05 30.53
CA HIS A 356 10.90 20.13 30.81
C HIS A 356 11.44 20.33 32.22
N LEU A 357 11.76 21.58 32.60
CA LEU A 357 12.26 21.91 33.94
C LEU A 357 11.25 21.50 35.03
N ILE A 358 9.96 21.80 34.88
CA ILE A 358 8.96 21.43 35.87
C ILE A 358 8.86 19.91 36.04
N SER A 359 8.95 19.17 34.93
CA SER A 359 8.86 17.70 34.95
C SER A 359 10.08 17.03 35.59
N GLU A 360 11.28 17.60 35.44
CA GLU A 360 12.53 17.09 36.01
C GLU A 360 12.77 17.60 37.44
N SER A 361 11.71 17.97 38.17
CA SER A 361 11.85 18.47 39.55
C SER A 361 11.99 17.29 40.51
N ALA A 362 13.16 17.17 41.15
CA ALA A 362 13.47 16.07 42.06
C ALA A 362 12.68 16.12 43.38
N THR A 363 12.16 17.29 43.77
CA THR A 363 11.40 17.52 45.00
C THR A 363 10.21 18.46 44.78
N GLY A 364 9.24 18.44 45.70
CA GLY A 364 8.08 19.32 45.68
C GLY A 364 8.44 20.82 45.77
N ASP A 365 9.49 21.17 46.51
CA ASP A 365 9.93 22.56 46.66
C ASP A 365 10.56 23.09 45.36
N ILE A 366 11.41 22.29 44.71
CA ILE A 366 12.01 22.64 43.40
C ILE A 366 10.91 22.82 42.36
N ARG A 367 9.89 21.95 42.39
CA ARG A 367 8.75 22.03 41.50
C ARG A 367 7.95 23.33 41.70
N THR A 368 7.67 23.67 42.96
CA THR A 368 6.93 24.90 43.32
C THR A 368 7.70 26.16 42.92
N ALA A 369 9.01 26.19 43.16
CA ALA A 369 9.87 27.30 42.74
C ALA A 369 9.88 27.47 41.21
N ARG A 370 9.98 26.36 40.46
CA ARG A 370 9.95 26.38 38.98
C ARG A 370 8.59 26.84 38.45
N ILE A 371 7.48 26.39 39.03
CA ILE A 371 6.13 26.87 38.66
C ILE A 371 5.99 28.37 38.92
N THR A 372 6.50 28.86 40.04
CA THR A 372 6.47 30.30 40.38
C THR A 372 7.26 31.11 39.35
N ALA A 373 8.47 30.67 38.99
CA ALA A 373 9.28 31.32 37.97
C ALA A 373 8.59 31.37 36.59
N VAL A 374 7.82 30.33 36.23
CA VAL A 374 7.03 30.33 34.99
C VAL A 374 5.89 31.36 35.07
N VAL A 375 5.16 31.41 36.18
CA VAL A 375 4.09 32.39 36.39
C VAL A 375 4.65 33.82 36.30
N ASP A 376 5.80 34.09 36.90
CA ASP A 376 6.45 35.41 36.85
C ASP A 376 6.91 35.78 35.43
N ALA A 377 7.45 34.81 34.68
CA ALA A 377 7.86 35.02 33.29
C ALA A 377 6.66 35.36 32.39
N VAL A 378 5.54 34.63 32.54
CA VAL A 378 4.29 34.90 31.83
C VAL A 378 3.74 36.27 32.22
N ALA A 379 3.71 36.60 33.52
CA ALA A 379 3.22 37.89 34.02
C ALA A 379 4.06 39.08 33.52
N THR A 380 5.37 38.91 33.39
CA THR A 380 6.27 39.95 32.86
C THR A 380 6.00 40.20 31.38
N ARG A 381 5.80 39.12 30.61
CA ARG A 381 5.56 39.20 29.17
C ARG A 381 4.14 39.65 28.80
N THR A 382 3.16 39.41 29.67
CA THR A 382 1.78 39.91 29.51
C THR A 382 1.68 41.42 29.78
N ARG A 383 2.62 41.98 30.57
CA ARG A 383 2.70 43.42 30.90
C ARG A 383 3.58 44.23 29.95
N SER A 384 4.37 43.57 29.10
CA SER A 384 5.21 44.18 28.06
C SER A 384 4.43 44.24 26.76
#